data_AF-A0A1Y2J2T5-F1
#
_entry.id   AF-A0A1Y2J2T5-F1
#
_cell.length_a   1.000
_cell.length_b   1.000
_cell.length_c   1.000
_cell.angle_alpha   90.00
_cell.angle_beta   90.00
_cell.angle_gamma   90.00
#
_symmetry.space_group_name_H-M   'P 1'
#
loop_
_entity.id
_entity.type
_entity.pdbx_description
1 polymer ?
#
loop_
_entity_poly.entity_id
_entity_poly.type
_entity_poly.pdbx_seq_one_letter_code
_entity_poly.pdbx_strand_id
1 'polypeptide(L)'
;MLPSFCCNQREPSNSPAIMVVRTGGPIRDSEWSRFAFYARRIRTLAYSDSFAPLHPDVVAVIAQHAAPQAALPRLKSLIWELADVAPCFALVDLVPACLRSFSMRCRNHTNTPAHVNLTNSWRTAMSLASRCPDLTRIEVTTWNYRQCIPLAFTGPFPSSLQELSLDLYGDHALLLIWNLDCFPSLKAVSLTSQPSDPSCQCLISNIPASSEDFLRHAERLTLSMSISTATRVLTATISETLEYLRLNITVPRDADLPSLASPFATSLERFSSTLHTLVLTINWHGRNTEIPTIIQPLAPLLDPLFPLHALVVLEIRLRGVSVYVSTQDLWSMARSWPRITRLEIRDEEALIEQEDQVTTVEVTSLLAFAMHCPSLEQLVLYPLYLTAANCALESWRPSDSVSAPQLRRLEVSVVPRQGEVFGQSQIQLRPFLEATFPNAALVYSAWRALLVSRRSPDEFL
;
A
#
# COMPACT_ATOMS: atom_id res chain seq x y z
N MET A 1 -35.35 9.45 7.12
CA MET A 1 -36.16 9.42 8.34
C MET A 1 -36.71 10.82 8.71
N LEU A 2 -37.13 11.63 7.72
CA LEU A 2 -37.85 12.90 7.91
C LEU A 2 -38.79 13.06 6.69
N PRO A 3 -39.90 12.29 6.65
CA PRO A 3 -40.65 12.09 5.40
C PRO A 3 -41.36 13.35 4.89
N SER A 4 -41.72 14.30 5.76
CA SER A 4 -42.29 15.58 5.30
C SER A 4 -41.23 16.64 4.99
N PHE A 5 -39.99 16.42 5.45
CA PHE A 5 -38.88 17.35 5.30
C PHE A 5 -38.06 17.11 4.04
N CYS A 6 -38.00 15.88 3.53
CA CYS A 6 -37.20 15.55 2.36
C CYS A 6 -38.10 15.47 1.12
N CYS A 7 -37.99 16.43 0.20
CA CYS A 7 -38.61 16.33 -1.11
C CYS A 7 -37.58 15.89 -2.15
N ASN A 8 -37.99 14.98 -3.03
CA ASN A 8 -37.19 14.54 -4.17
C ASN A 8 -37.47 15.51 -5.31
N GLN A 9 -36.53 16.42 -5.59
CA GLN A 9 -36.65 17.31 -6.74
C GLN A 9 -35.79 16.77 -7.88
N ARG A 10 -36.38 16.64 -9.07
CA ARG A 10 -35.61 16.42 -10.30
C ARG A 10 -35.04 17.75 -10.74
N GLU A 11 -33.73 17.86 -10.83
CA GLU A 11 -33.12 19.03 -11.46
C GLU A 11 -33.28 18.96 -12.98
N PRO A 12 -33.71 20.05 -13.63
CA PRO A 12 -33.79 20.13 -15.07
C PRO A 12 -32.36 20.23 -15.64
N SER A 13 -31.67 19.10 -15.80
CA SER A 13 -30.37 19.04 -16.46
C SER A 13 -30.42 18.11 -17.67
N ASN A 14 -29.57 18.36 -18.67
CA ASN A 14 -29.40 17.52 -19.87
C ASN A 14 -28.70 16.18 -19.57
N SER A 15 -28.51 15.83 -18.29
CA SER A 15 -27.96 14.57 -17.81
C SER A 15 -29.08 13.68 -17.24
N PRO A 16 -28.86 12.37 -17.05
CA PRO A 16 -29.85 11.50 -16.41
C PRO A 16 -30.34 12.14 -15.11
N ALA A 17 -31.67 12.24 -14.95
CA ALA A 17 -32.30 12.99 -13.87
C ALA A 17 -31.79 12.53 -12.48
N ILE A 18 -30.87 13.30 -11.90
CA ILE A 18 -30.37 13.05 -10.55
C ILE A 18 -31.45 13.51 -9.58
N MET A 19 -31.87 12.60 -8.71
CA MET A 19 -32.79 12.90 -7.62
C MET A 19 -32.00 13.56 -6.50
N VAL A 20 -32.23 14.85 -6.26
CA VAL A 20 -31.60 15.59 -5.15
C VAL A 20 -32.58 15.64 -3.99
N VAL A 21 -32.11 15.33 -2.79
CA VAL A 21 -32.91 15.48 -1.57
C VAL A 21 -32.80 16.93 -1.10
N ARG A 22 -33.92 17.66 -1.11
CA ARG A 22 -34.03 19.04 -0.62
C ARG A 22 -34.99 19.15 0.56
N THR A 23 -34.96 20.31 1.23
CA THR A 23 -35.87 20.60 2.33
C THR A 23 -37.26 20.96 1.78
N GLY A 24 -38.31 20.30 2.28
CA GLY A 24 -39.72 20.50 1.92
C GLY A 24 -40.47 21.45 2.87
N GLY A 25 -39.79 22.04 3.85
CA GLY A 25 -40.35 22.86 4.92
C GLY A 25 -39.51 22.78 6.21
N PRO A 26 -39.95 23.38 7.32
CA PRO A 26 -39.28 23.23 8.62
C PRO A 26 -39.43 21.80 9.18
N ILE A 27 -38.43 21.32 9.92
CA ILE A 27 -38.49 20.02 10.62
C ILE A 27 -39.51 20.13 11.77
N ARG A 28 -40.50 19.23 11.81
CA ARG A 28 -41.47 19.18 12.92
C ARG A 28 -40.87 18.52 14.15
N ASP A 29 -41.26 18.96 15.34
CA ASP A 29 -40.75 18.43 16.62
C ASP A 29 -40.90 16.92 16.78
N SER A 30 -42.00 16.34 16.27
CA SER A 30 -42.24 14.90 16.30
C SER A 30 -41.30 14.13 15.38
N GLU A 31 -40.97 14.69 14.21
CA GLU A 31 -39.99 14.12 13.30
C GLU A 31 -38.59 14.22 13.87
N TRP A 32 -38.24 15.36 14.47
CA TRP A 32 -36.96 15.56 15.14
C TRP A 32 -36.79 14.62 16.33
N SER A 33 -37.80 14.49 17.19
CA SER A 33 -37.78 13.58 18.34
C SER A 33 -37.52 12.14 17.90
N ARG A 34 -38.16 11.72 16.81
CA ARG A 34 -37.91 10.40 16.21
C ARG A 34 -36.49 10.31 15.66
N PHE A 35 -36.03 11.29 14.88
CA PHE A 35 -34.66 11.32 14.37
C PHE A 35 -33.63 11.23 15.51
N ALA A 36 -33.74 12.09 16.52
CA ALA A 36 -32.84 12.14 17.68
C ALA A 36 -32.81 10.82 18.47
N PHE A 37 -33.93 10.13 18.59
CA PHE A 37 -34.01 8.80 19.22
C PHE A 37 -33.10 7.78 18.51
N TYR A 38 -33.12 7.74 17.17
CA TYR A 38 -32.28 6.84 16.40
C TYR A 38 -30.84 7.35 16.24
N ALA A 39 -30.64 8.66 16.10
CA ALA A 39 -29.33 9.29 15.95
C ALA A 39 -28.35 8.93 17.09
N ARG A 40 -28.86 8.80 18.33
CA ARG A 40 -28.07 8.37 19.50
C ARG A 40 -27.49 6.95 19.38
N ARG A 41 -28.02 6.12 18.47
CA ARG A 41 -27.53 4.75 18.23
C ARG A 41 -26.48 4.69 17.12
N ILE A 42 -26.37 5.72 16.29
CA ILE A 42 -25.45 5.76 15.16
C ILE A 42 -24.03 5.97 15.69
N ARG A 43 -23.15 5.01 15.39
CA ARG A 43 -21.71 5.04 15.73
C ARG A 43 -20.83 5.25 14.52
N THR A 44 -21.29 4.78 13.38
CA THR A 44 -20.61 4.91 12.10
C THR A 44 -21.61 5.45 11.11
N LEU A 45 -21.24 6.50 10.40
CA LEU A 45 -22.00 7.04 9.28
C LEU A 45 -21.12 6.92 8.04
N ALA A 46 -21.61 6.22 7.02
CA ALA A 46 -21.00 6.17 5.71
C ALA A 46 -21.97 6.80 4.72
N TYR A 47 -21.51 7.83 4.01
CA TYR A 47 -22.23 8.49 2.94
C TYR A 47 -21.43 8.34 1.65
N SER A 48 -22.11 8.04 0.54
CA SER A 48 -21.51 7.86 -0.78
C SER A 48 -22.49 8.27 -1.86
N ASP A 49 -21.97 8.60 -3.05
CA ASP A 49 -22.79 9.06 -4.20
C ASP A 49 -23.71 7.99 -4.79
N SER A 50 -23.60 6.75 -4.31
CA SER A 50 -24.62 5.72 -4.58
C SER A 50 -25.98 6.06 -3.98
N PHE A 51 -26.02 7.02 -3.04
CA PHE A 51 -27.25 7.60 -2.51
C PHE A 51 -27.62 8.89 -3.26
N ALA A 52 -28.89 9.27 -3.18
CA ALA A 52 -29.35 10.56 -3.69
C ALA A 52 -28.52 11.69 -3.04
N PRO A 53 -27.91 12.61 -3.82
CA PRO A 53 -27.09 13.67 -3.28
C PRO A 53 -27.88 14.48 -2.26
N LEU A 54 -27.28 14.63 -1.07
CA LEU A 54 -27.77 15.51 -0.02
C LEU A 54 -27.44 16.95 -0.39
N HIS A 55 -28.47 17.77 -0.57
CA HIS A 55 -28.27 19.21 -0.74
C HIS A 55 -27.64 19.80 0.55
N PRO A 56 -26.65 20.71 0.47
CA PRO A 56 -26.01 21.31 1.64
C PRO A 56 -26.99 21.93 2.64
N ASP A 57 -28.10 22.51 2.17
CA ASP A 57 -29.15 23.08 3.02
C ASP A 57 -29.80 22.06 3.95
N VAL A 58 -29.92 20.80 3.52
CA VAL A 58 -30.45 19.72 4.37
C VAL A 58 -29.54 19.52 5.58
N VAL A 59 -28.23 19.52 5.33
CA VAL A 59 -27.20 19.40 6.38
C VAL A 59 -27.24 20.60 7.31
N ALA A 60 -27.32 21.82 6.76
CA ALA A 60 -27.38 23.06 7.52
C ALA A 60 -28.64 23.13 8.42
N VAL A 61 -29.80 22.74 7.92
CA VAL A 61 -31.05 22.75 8.71
C VAL A 61 -31.03 21.68 9.81
N ILE A 62 -30.49 20.48 9.53
CA ILE A 62 -30.30 19.45 10.57
C ILE A 62 -29.35 19.95 11.65
N ALA A 63 -28.23 20.56 11.25
CA ALA A 63 -27.24 21.15 12.16
C ALA A 63 -27.86 22.26 13.03
N GLN A 64 -28.60 23.18 12.42
CA GLN A 64 -29.27 24.27 13.12
C GLN A 64 -30.29 23.75 14.14
N HIS A 65 -31.08 22.73 13.79
CA HIS A 65 -32.08 22.16 14.69
C HIS A 65 -31.46 21.31 15.81
N ALA A 66 -30.26 20.75 15.59
CA ALA A 66 -29.53 20.01 16.61
C ALA A 66 -28.88 20.90 17.68
N ALA A 67 -28.55 22.14 17.32
CA ALA A 67 -27.84 23.07 18.20
C ALA A 67 -28.53 23.22 19.57
N PRO A 68 -27.77 23.22 20.68
CA PRO A 68 -26.30 23.29 20.76
C PRO A 68 -25.59 21.92 20.68
N GLN A 69 -26.32 20.82 20.53
CA GLN A 69 -25.73 19.48 20.48
C GLN A 69 -25.44 19.05 19.03
N ALA A 70 -24.49 18.14 18.86
CA ALA A 70 -24.28 17.53 17.55
C ALA A 70 -25.50 16.66 17.17
N ALA A 71 -25.91 16.71 15.90
CA ALA A 71 -27.04 15.92 15.39
C ALA A 71 -26.86 14.42 15.60
N LEU A 72 -25.61 13.95 15.59
CA LEU A 72 -25.22 12.55 15.81
C LEU A 72 -24.33 12.44 17.06
N PRO A 73 -24.88 12.59 18.28
CA PRO A 73 -24.10 12.83 19.50
C PRO A 73 -23.19 11.67 19.93
N ARG A 74 -23.30 10.53 19.25
CA ARG A 74 -22.67 9.26 19.59
C ARG A 74 -21.80 8.71 18.46
N LEU A 75 -21.63 9.49 17.38
CA LEU A 75 -20.83 9.15 16.21
C LEU A 75 -19.34 9.05 16.57
N LYS A 76 -18.69 7.98 16.12
CA LYS A 76 -17.28 7.69 16.32
C LYS A 76 -16.49 7.64 15.01
N SER A 77 -17.14 7.23 13.93
CA SER A 77 -16.54 7.13 12.60
C SER A 77 -17.43 7.77 11.55
N LEU A 78 -16.85 8.63 10.72
CA LEU A 78 -17.50 9.27 9.59
C LEU A 78 -16.73 8.93 8.32
N ILE A 79 -17.40 8.29 7.36
CA ILE A 79 -16.89 8.01 6.02
C ILE A 79 -17.72 8.83 5.04
N TRP A 80 -17.07 9.69 4.27
CA TRP A 80 -17.73 10.65 3.43
C TRP A 80 -17.17 10.61 2.01
N GLU A 81 -17.88 9.94 1.11
CA GLU A 81 -17.54 9.82 -0.29
C GLU A 81 -18.41 10.79 -1.10
N LEU A 82 -17.73 11.70 -1.83
CA LEU A 82 -18.35 12.78 -2.58
C LEU A 82 -17.95 12.75 -4.04
N ALA A 83 -18.98 12.93 -4.85
CA ALA A 83 -18.98 13.15 -6.28
C ALA A 83 -18.51 14.58 -6.58
N ASP A 84 -19.12 15.54 -5.91
CA ASP A 84 -18.86 16.96 -6.05
C ASP A 84 -18.71 17.56 -4.65
N VAL A 85 -17.63 18.33 -4.46
CA VAL A 85 -17.34 18.95 -3.17
C VAL A 85 -18.07 20.28 -3.10
N ALA A 86 -19.41 20.21 -3.04
CA ALA A 86 -20.14 21.30 -2.41
C ALA A 86 -19.52 21.50 -1.01
N PRO A 87 -19.27 22.74 -0.57
CA PRO A 87 -18.54 23.02 0.67
C PRO A 87 -19.16 22.27 1.84
N CYS A 88 -18.47 21.22 2.29
CA CYS A 88 -18.93 20.32 3.34
C CYS A 88 -18.72 20.88 4.75
N PHE A 89 -18.55 22.20 4.91
CA PHE A 89 -18.43 22.83 6.22
C PHE A 89 -19.64 22.55 7.10
N ALA A 90 -20.83 22.35 6.52
CA ALA A 90 -22.02 21.97 7.27
C ALA A 90 -21.88 20.59 7.97
N LEU A 91 -21.00 19.69 7.49
CA LEU A 91 -20.71 18.42 8.20
C LEU A 91 -20.11 18.65 9.57
N VAL A 92 -19.33 19.73 9.71
CA VAL A 92 -18.64 20.07 10.94
C VAL A 92 -19.65 20.23 12.09
N ASP A 93 -20.87 20.71 11.79
CA ASP A 93 -21.94 20.89 12.77
C ASP A 93 -22.72 19.60 13.09
N LEU A 94 -22.67 18.59 12.21
CA LEU A 94 -23.30 17.29 12.48
C LEU A 94 -22.48 16.43 13.44
N VAL A 95 -21.18 16.67 13.51
CA VAL A 95 -20.21 15.78 14.14
C VAL A 95 -20.01 16.13 15.63
N PRO A 96 -20.04 15.14 16.53
CA PRO A 96 -19.75 15.35 17.95
C PRO A 96 -18.25 15.43 18.23
N ALA A 97 -17.88 16.04 19.35
CA ALA A 97 -16.49 16.10 19.83
C ALA A 97 -15.84 14.71 20.05
N CYS A 98 -16.65 13.66 20.24
CA CYS A 98 -16.19 12.27 20.42
C CYS A 98 -15.87 11.52 19.12
N LEU A 99 -15.83 12.20 17.97
CA LEU A 99 -15.42 11.59 16.70
C LEU A 99 -13.96 11.15 16.79
N ARG A 100 -13.68 9.89 16.42
CA ARG A 100 -12.35 9.27 16.48
C ARG A 100 -11.73 9.01 15.11
N SER A 101 -12.57 8.79 14.10
CA SER A 101 -12.14 8.46 12.76
C SER A 101 -12.92 9.27 11.73
N PHE A 102 -12.19 9.92 10.83
CA PHE A 102 -12.73 10.61 9.67
C PHE A 102 -12.07 10.07 8.40
N SER A 103 -12.88 9.65 7.44
CA SER A 103 -12.44 9.24 6.12
C SER A 103 -13.23 10.01 5.08
N MET A 104 -12.56 10.53 4.07
CA MET A 104 -13.17 11.30 3.02
C MET A 104 -12.58 10.90 1.68
N ARG A 105 -13.47 10.63 0.72
CA ARG A 105 -13.11 10.18 -0.62
C ARG A 105 -13.70 11.15 -1.63
N CYS A 106 -12.85 11.82 -2.37
CA CYS A 106 -13.25 12.79 -3.38
C CYS A 106 -13.09 12.16 -4.76
N ARG A 107 -14.23 11.93 -5.42
CA ARG A 107 -14.26 11.54 -6.82
C ARG A 107 -14.14 12.80 -7.67
N ASN A 108 -13.59 12.65 -8.87
CA ASN A 108 -13.54 13.76 -9.81
C ASN A 108 -14.79 13.80 -10.68
N HIS A 109 -15.46 14.94 -10.66
CA HIS A 109 -16.46 15.31 -11.65
C HIS A 109 -15.92 16.36 -12.61
N THR A 110 -16.46 16.33 -13.83
CA THR A 110 -15.92 17.06 -14.99
C THR A 110 -15.96 18.58 -14.86
N ASN A 111 -16.76 19.12 -13.92
CA ASN A 111 -17.11 20.54 -13.93
C ASN A 111 -16.38 21.36 -12.85
N THR A 112 -15.97 20.75 -11.74
CA THR A 112 -15.30 21.46 -10.64
C THR A 112 -13.80 21.29 -10.76
N PRO A 113 -13.01 22.39 -10.74
CA PRO A 113 -11.56 22.27 -10.78
C PRO A 113 -11.05 21.41 -9.63
N ALA A 114 -10.30 20.41 -10.04
CA ALA A 114 -9.43 19.56 -9.25
C ALA A 114 -9.10 20.07 -7.83
N HIS A 115 -8.50 21.25 -7.83
CA HIS A 115 -7.87 21.83 -6.68
C HIS A 115 -8.81 22.40 -5.64
N VAL A 116 -9.97 22.87 -6.09
CA VAL A 116 -10.99 23.40 -5.20
C VAL A 116 -11.52 22.27 -4.31
N ASN A 117 -11.72 21.08 -4.90
CA ASN A 117 -12.19 19.90 -4.19
C ASN A 117 -11.21 19.47 -3.10
N LEU A 118 -9.94 19.24 -3.45
CA LEU A 118 -8.91 18.84 -2.49
C LEU A 118 -8.74 19.87 -1.36
N THR A 119 -8.71 21.16 -1.70
CA THR A 119 -8.55 22.24 -0.71
C THR A 119 -9.74 22.31 0.25
N ASN A 120 -10.97 22.21 -0.25
CA ASN A 120 -12.18 22.24 0.57
C ASN A 120 -12.28 21.01 1.47
N SER A 121 -11.95 19.85 0.90
CA SER A 121 -11.86 18.58 1.62
C SER A 121 -10.88 18.68 2.78
N TRP A 122 -9.64 19.11 2.50
CA TRP A 122 -8.64 19.28 3.54
C TRP A 122 -9.07 20.30 4.60
N ARG A 123 -9.63 21.44 4.18
CA ARG A 123 -10.15 22.46 5.12
C ARG A 123 -11.26 21.90 6.00
N THR A 124 -12.11 21.04 5.47
CA THR A 124 -13.17 20.34 6.21
C THR A 124 -12.57 19.38 7.23
N ALA A 125 -11.58 18.57 6.83
CA ALA A 125 -10.87 17.66 7.73
C ALA A 125 -10.23 18.41 8.91
N MET A 126 -9.59 19.55 8.65
CA MET A 126 -8.96 20.38 9.68
C MET A 126 -9.98 21.09 10.56
N SER A 127 -11.12 21.52 10.00
CA SER A 127 -12.22 22.09 10.78
C SER A 127 -12.89 21.07 11.70
N LEU A 128 -12.95 19.81 11.28
CA LEU A 128 -13.40 18.71 12.13
C LEU A 128 -12.38 18.43 13.24
N ALA A 129 -11.11 18.38 12.88
CA ALA A 129 -10.03 18.11 13.81
C ALA A 129 -9.95 19.13 14.96
N SER A 130 -10.17 20.40 14.68
CA SER A 130 -10.19 21.44 15.72
C SER A 130 -11.37 21.34 16.69
N ARG A 131 -12.46 20.67 16.30
CA ARG A 131 -13.65 20.42 17.14
C ARG A 131 -13.70 19.05 17.78
N CYS A 132 -12.90 18.12 17.30
CA CYS A 132 -12.90 16.72 17.72
C CYS A 132 -11.55 16.39 18.38
N PRO A 133 -11.36 16.73 19.66
CA PRO A 133 -10.10 16.48 20.38
C PRO A 133 -9.78 14.98 20.55
N ASP A 134 -10.77 14.10 20.32
CA ASP A 134 -10.60 12.64 20.33
C ASP A 134 -10.25 12.06 18.94
N LEU A 135 -10.08 12.91 17.91
CA LEU A 135 -9.85 12.45 16.55
C LEU A 135 -8.46 11.81 16.44
N THR A 136 -8.43 10.49 16.24
CA THR A 136 -7.18 9.70 16.19
C THR A 136 -6.82 9.29 14.77
N ARG A 137 -7.76 9.29 13.82
CA ARG A 137 -7.52 8.88 12.44
C ARG A 137 -8.15 9.83 11.42
N ILE A 138 -7.34 10.26 10.45
CA ILE A 138 -7.79 11.00 9.27
C ILE A 138 -7.36 10.24 8.01
N GLU A 139 -8.29 10.01 7.10
CA GLU A 139 -8.04 9.44 5.78
C GLU A 139 -8.63 10.36 4.72
N VAL A 140 -7.81 10.84 3.79
CA VAL A 140 -8.24 11.68 2.68
C VAL A 140 -7.75 11.04 1.39
N THR A 141 -8.69 10.59 0.57
CA THR A 141 -8.43 9.97 -0.74
C THR A 141 -9.01 10.85 -1.83
N THR A 142 -8.23 11.09 -2.88
CA THR A 142 -8.63 11.96 -3.99
C THR A 142 -8.29 11.27 -5.32
N TRP A 143 -9.23 11.19 -6.25
CA TRP A 143 -9.04 10.53 -7.54
C TRP A 143 -8.76 11.51 -8.70
N ASN A 144 -7.78 11.17 -9.56
CA ASN A 144 -7.56 11.74 -10.91
C ASN A 144 -7.23 13.25 -11.00
N TYR A 145 -6.33 13.78 -10.18
CA TYR A 145 -5.96 15.21 -10.23
C TYR A 145 -4.65 15.44 -10.98
N ARG A 146 -4.67 16.22 -12.08
CA ARG A 146 -3.46 16.53 -12.86
C ARG A 146 -2.78 17.86 -12.51
N GLN A 147 -3.37 18.70 -11.66
CA GLN A 147 -2.88 20.05 -11.39
C GLN A 147 -2.29 20.15 -9.99
N CYS A 148 -1.06 20.66 -9.86
CA CYS A 148 -0.34 20.95 -8.60
C CYS A 148 -1.04 22.00 -7.70
N ILE A 149 -1.11 21.76 -6.39
CA ILE A 149 -1.85 22.61 -5.44
C ILE A 149 -1.08 22.73 -4.13
N PRO A 150 -0.67 23.94 -3.75
CA PRO A 150 -0.14 24.18 -2.42
C PRO A 150 -1.30 24.15 -1.42
N LEU A 151 -1.31 23.17 -0.53
CA LEU A 151 -2.20 23.15 0.62
C LEU A 151 -1.50 23.89 1.76
N ALA A 152 -1.86 25.16 1.95
CA ALA A 152 -1.38 25.93 3.09
C ALA A 152 -2.09 25.45 4.36
N PHE A 153 -1.30 25.12 5.37
CA PHE A 153 -1.81 24.79 6.69
C PHE A 153 -1.92 26.05 7.52
N THR A 154 -3.12 26.33 8.00
CA THR A 154 -3.34 27.34 9.03
C THR A 154 -4.31 26.76 10.03
N GLY A 155 -3.91 26.69 11.30
CA GLY A 155 -4.79 26.27 12.39
C GLY A 155 -4.15 25.33 13.41
N PRO A 156 -4.83 25.13 14.56
CA PRO A 156 -4.41 24.17 15.57
C PRO A 156 -4.61 22.74 15.06
N PHE A 157 -3.61 21.90 15.28
CA PHE A 157 -3.66 20.50 14.91
C PHE A 157 -4.09 19.64 16.10
N PRO A 158 -4.87 18.56 15.87
CA PRO A 158 -5.26 17.62 16.91
C PRO A 158 -4.04 16.91 17.48
N SER A 159 -3.73 17.15 18.76
CA SER A 159 -2.65 16.46 19.47
C SER A 159 -2.92 14.95 19.63
N SER A 160 -4.16 14.50 19.43
CA SER A 160 -4.59 13.10 19.50
C SER A 160 -4.41 12.31 18.20
N LEU A 161 -4.06 12.96 17.09
CA LEU A 161 -4.00 12.29 15.79
C LEU A 161 -2.85 11.28 15.76
N GLN A 162 -3.20 10.01 15.54
CA GLN A 162 -2.26 8.88 15.53
C GLN A 162 -2.10 8.29 14.13
N GLU A 163 -3.14 8.30 13.31
CA GLU A 163 -3.13 7.76 11.96
C GLU A 163 -3.50 8.83 10.93
N LEU A 164 -2.64 9.04 9.94
CA LEU A 164 -2.89 9.89 8.80
C LEU A 164 -2.69 9.10 7.51
N SER A 165 -3.72 9.05 6.67
CA SER A 165 -3.66 8.45 5.34
C SER A 165 -4.04 9.48 4.29
N LEU A 166 -3.11 9.80 3.42
CA LEU A 166 -3.28 10.71 2.30
C LEU A 166 -3.07 9.91 1.01
N ASP A 167 -4.14 9.64 0.30
CA ASP A 167 -4.09 9.03 -1.02
C ASP A 167 -4.39 10.10 -2.07
N LEU A 168 -3.32 10.73 -2.55
CA LEU A 168 -3.40 11.89 -3.42
C LEU A 168 -2.81 11.56 -4.77
N TYR A 169 -3.47 12.01 -5.83
CA TYR A 169 -2.92 11.89 -7.16
C TYR A 169 -1.80 12.92 -7.34
N GLY A 170 -0.65 12.51 -7.88
CA GLY A 170 0.51 13.38 -8.13
C GLY A 170 1.33 13.74 -6.89
N ASP A 171 2.38 14.53 -7.10
CA ASP A 171 3.37 14.95 -6.09
C ASP A 171 2.84 15.91 -4.99
N HIS A 172 1.52 15.97 -4.82
CA HIS A 172 0.79 16.83 -3.90
C HIS A 172 0.91 16.45 -2.44
N ALA A 173 0.94 15.15 -2.17
CA ALA A 173 1.14 14.65 -0.82
C ALA A 173 2.40 15.25 -0.22
N LEU A 174 3.39 15.57 -1.05
CA LEU A 174 4.66 16.09 -0.60
C LEU A 174 4.53 17.42 0.12
N LEU A 175 3.98 18.47 -0.47
CA LEU A 175 3.85 19.74 0.24
C LEU A 175 3.03 19.64 1.54
N LEU A 176 2.08 18.69 1.62
CA LEU A 176 1.38 18.38 2.86
C LEU A 176 2.31 17.75 3.92
N ILE A 177 3.15 16.82 3.49
CA ILE A 177 4.04 16.02 4.33
C ILE A 177 4.99 16.89 5.15
N TRP A 178 5.56 17.96 4.60
CA TRP A 178 6.53 18.78 5.36
C TRP A 178 5.94 19.63 6.48
N ASN A 179 4.61 19.70 6.59
CA ASN A 179 3.96 20.34 7.74
C ASN A 179 3.45 19.30 8.77
N LEU A 180 3.87 18.03 8.65
CA LEU A 180 3.48 16.99 9.59
C LEU A 180 4.15 17.12 10.96
N ASP A 181 5.17 17.96 11.09
CA ASP A 181 5.82 18.29 12.37
C ASP A 181 4.81 18.83 13.41
N CYS A 182 3.64 19.26 12.95
CA CYS A 182 2.54 19.69 13.81
C CYS A 182 1.73 18.54 14.45
N PHE A 183 2.03 17.27 14.14
CA PHE A 183 1.34 16.11 14.71
C PHE A 183 2.28 15.29 15.59
N PRO A 184 2.50 15.68 16.86
CA PRO A 184 3.47 15.02 17.74
C PRO A 184 3.11 13.57 18.09
N SER A 185 1.84 13.18 17.96
CA SER A 185 1.36 11.83 18.30
C SER A 185 1.24 10.88 17.12
N LEU A 186 1.72 11.28 15.94
CA LEU A 186 1.49 10.55 14.70
C LEU A 186 2.34 9.26 14.66
N LYS A 187 1.66 8.12 14.73
CA LYS A 187 2.25 6.78 14.76
C LYS A 187 2.18 6.07 13.41
N ALA A 188 1.15 6.34 12.62
CA ALA A 188 0.95 5.67 11.34
C ALA A 188 0.71 6.69 10.22
N VAL A 189 1.51 6.60 9.18
CA VAL A 189 1.46 7.52 8.03
C VAL A 189 1.39 6.71 6.75
N SER A 190 0.35 6.96 5.95
CA SER A 190 0.19 6.37 4.62
C SER A 190 0.11 7.48 3.59
N LEU A 191 0.99 7.45 2.60
CA LEU A 191 1.16 8.49 1.60
C LEU A 191 1.20 7.83 0.23
N THR A 192 0.15 8.03 -0.54
CA THR A 192 0.11 7.62 -1.94
C THR A 192 0.24 8.87 -2.81
N SER A 193 1.18 8.83 -3.74
CA SER A 193 1.39 9.75 -4.86
C SER A 193 1.47 8.88 -6.12
N GLN A 194 0.48 8.97 -6.99
CA GLN A 194 0.64 8.36 -8.32
C GLN A 194 1.60 9.20 -9.16
N PRO A 195 2.46 8.57 -10.00
CA PRO A 195 3.37 9.31 -10.85
C PRO A 195 2.58 10.31 -11.69
N SER A 196 2.82 11.59 -11.42
CA SER A 196 2.21 12.69 -12.16
C SER A 196 2.73 12.72 -13.59
N ASP A 197 2.00 13.44 -14.44
CA ASP A 197 2.54 13.95 -15.70
C ASP A 197 3.92 14.62 -15.42
N PRO A 198 4.98 14.34 -16.20
CA PRO A 198 6.32 14.90 -15.99
C PRO A 198 6.36 16.43 -15.89
N SER A 199 5.33 17.13 -16.37
CA SER A 199 5.15 18.58 -16.17
C SER A 199 5.03 19.02 -14.70
N CYS A 200 4.77 18.12 -13.74
CA CYS A 200 4.60 18.47 -12.31
C CYS A 200 5.90 18.42 -11.48
N GLN A 201 7.06 18.12 -12.08
CA GLN A 201 8.33 17.87 -11.36
C GLN A 201 8.89 19.07 -10.57
N CYS A 202 8.43 20.30 -10.84
CA CYS A 202 9.01 21.53 -10.27
C CYS A 202 8.86 21.70 -8.74
N LEU A 203 7.97 20.95 -8.07
CA LEU A 203 7.71 21.15 -6.64
C LEU A 203 8.54 20.25 -5.73
N ILE A 204 9.02 19.11 -6.23
CA ILE A 204 9.77 18.14 -5.42
C ILE A 204 11.10 18.74 -4.97
N SER A 205 11.74 19.60 -5.78
CA SER A 205 13.01 20.27 -5.44
C SER A 205 12.93 21.19 -4.22
N ASN A 206 11.74 21.63 -3.82
CA ASN A 206 11.55 22.53 -2.67
C ASN A 206 11.43 21.78 -1.34
N ILE A 207 11.51 20.46 -1.37
CA ILE A 207 11.56 19.62 -0.17
C ILE A 207 12.88 19.92 0.56
N PRO A 208 12.84 20.46 1.79
CA PRO A 208 14.06 20.62 2.58
C PRO A 208 14.68 19.25 2.82
N ALA A 209 15.99 19.15 2.60
CA ALA A 209 16.74 17.91 2.73
C ALA A 209 16.71 17.33 4.17
N SER A 210 16.39 18.17 5.16
CA SER A 210 16.27 17.82 6.57
C SER A 210 15.20 18.68 7.24
N SER A 211 14.21 18.05 7.87
CA SER A 211 13.48 18.63 9.00
C SER A 211 13.95 17.87 10.25
N GLU A 212 14.27 18.58 11.34
CA GLU A 212 14.81 17.96 12.57
C GLU A 212 13.80 17.08 13.30
N ASP A 213 12.50 17.19 12.98
CA ASP A 213 11.43 16.52 13.73
C ASP A 213 10.48 15.67 12.88
N PHE A 214 10.78 15.53 11.58
CA PHE A 214 9.86 14.88 10.66
C PHE A 214 9.64 13.39 11.01
N LEU A 215 8.40 13.09 11.39
CA LEU A 215 7.91 11.75 11.75
C LEU A 215 8.69 11.06 12.87
N ARG A 216 9.21 11.81 13.85
CA ARG A 216 10.00 11.30 14.99
C ARG A 216 9.37 10.09 15.72
N HIS A 217 8.05 9.98 15.77
CA HIS A 217 7.31 8.93 16.50
C HIS A 217 6.56 7.95 15.59
N ALA A 218 6.84 7.93 14.29
CA ALA A 218 6.14 7.05 13.36
C ALA A 218 6.56 5.58 13.55
N GLU A 219 5.61 4.73 13.91
CA GLU A 219 5.76 3.28 14.02
C GLU A 219 5.50 2.56 12.69
N ARG A 220 4.61 3.13 11.87
CA ARG A 220 4.17 2.54 10.59
C ARG A 220 4.22 3.57 9.48
N LEU A 221 4.96 3.29 8.42
CA LEU A 221 5.05 4.14 7.25
C LEU A 221 4.66 3.34 5.99
N THR A 222 3.73 3.87 5.21
CA THR A 222 3.34 3.32 3.90
C THR A 222 3.52 4.42 2.86
N LEU A 223 4.41 4.21 1.90
CA LEU A 223 4.69 5.12 0.81
C LEU A 223 4.32 4.45 -0.50
N SER A 224 3.53 5.09 -1.35
CA SER A 224 3.20 4.60 -2.68
C SER A 224 3.48 5.71 -3.69
N MET A 225 4.72 5.80 -4.20
CA MET A 225 5.21 6.99 -4.94
C MET A 225 6.40 6.67 -5.85
N SER A 226 6.93 7.67 -6.55
CA SER A 226 8.18 7.51 -7.30
C SER A 226 9.37 7.25 -6.36
N ILE A 227 10.39 6.57 -6.87
CA ILE A 227 11.58 6.21 -6.08
C ILE A 227 12.30 7.41 -5.46
N SER A 228 12.50 8.46 -6.24
CA SER A 228 13.18 9.68 -5.81
C SER A 228 12.43 10.35 -4.65
N THR A 229 11.11 10.33 -4.73
CA THR A 229 10.23 10.88 -3.70
C THR A 229 10.25 10.02 -2.44
N ALA A 230 10.10 8.70 -2.58
CA ALA A 230 10.15 7.77 -1.45
C ALA A 230 11.48 7.91 -0.71
N THR A 231 12.59 8.02 -1.45
CA THR A 231 13.91 8.25 -0.87
C THR A 231 13.94 9.54 -0.06
N ARG A 232 13.47 10.67 -0.61
CA ARG A 232 13.45 11.95 0.12
C ARG A 232 12.63 11.89 1.39
N VAL A 233 11.45 11.28 1.34
CA VAL A 233 10.60 11.10 2.53
C VAL A 233 11.31 10.23 3.57
N LEU A 234 11.94 9.13 3.16
CA LEU A 234 12.71 8.27 4.06
C LEU A 234 13.91 9.00 4.65
N THR A 235 14.71 9.70 3.83
CA THR A 235 15.87 10.50 4.29
C THR A 235 15.44 11.54 5.33
N ALA A 236 14.33 12.23 5.10
CA ALA A 236 13.79 13.20 6.04
C ALA A 236 13.22 12.56 7.32
N THR A 237 12.82 11.29 7.29
CA THR A 237 12.23 10.60 8.45
C THR A 237 13.30 10.29 9.51
N ILE A 238 13.07 10.74 10.76
CA ILE A 238 13.98 10.54 11.91
C ILE A 238 13.33 9.63 12.96
N SER A 239 12.44 8.74 12.54
CA SER A 239 11.77 7.83 13.49
C SER A 239 12.74 6.82 14.08
N GLU A 240 12.86 6.79 15.41
CA GLU A 240 13.55 5.75 16.17
C GLU A 240 12.64 4.58 16.55
N THR A 241 11.37 4.63 16.14
CA THR A 241 10.36 3.62 16.48
C THR A 241 9.75 2.97 15.25
N LEU A 242 10.33 3.15 14.06
CA LEU A 242 9.76 2.64 12.82
C LEU A 242 9.89 1.12 12.76
N GLU A 243 8.76 0.42 12.90
CA GLU A 243 8.67 -1.05 12.93
C GLU A 243 8.13 -1.64 11.63
N TYR A 244 7.28 -0.89 10.92
CA TYR A 244 6.65 -1.33 9.69
C TYR A 244 6.88 -0.31 8.57
N LEU A 245 7.45 -0.76 7.47
CA LEU A 245 7.64 0.02 6.26
C LEU A 245 7.05 -0.71 5.06
N ARG A 246 6.14 -0.03 4.35
CA ARG A 246 5.65 -0.46 3.05
C ARG A 246 5.99 0.57 1.99
N LEU A 247 6.66 0.13 0.93
CA LEU A 247 7.06 0.95 -0.22
C LEU A 247 6.43 0.35 -1.48
N ASN A 248 5.48 1.05 -2.08
CA ASN A 248 4.97 0.76 -3.42
C ASN A 248 5.59 1.77 -4.39
N ILE A 249 6.72 1.41 -4.99
CA ILE A 249 7.55 2.28 -5.79
C ILE A 249 7.16 2.14 -7.26
N THR A 250 7.05 3.27 -7.94
CA THR A 250 7.00 3.30 -9.41
C THR A 250 8.33 3.75 -9.97
N VAL A 251 8.82 3.03 -10.97
CA VAL A 251 10.15 3.18 -11.56
C VAL A 251 10.04 3.48 -13.06
N PRO A 252 10.84 4.42 -13.60
CA PRO A 252 10.95 4.64 -15.04
C PRO A 252 11.38 3.38 -15.80
N ARG A 253 10.93 3.22 -17.05
CA ARG A 253 11.21 2.01 -17.85
C ARG A 253 12.72 1.73 -18.04
N ASP A 254 13.51 2.79 -18.11
CA ASP A 254 14.94 2.79 -18.40
C ASP A 254 15.82 2.68 -17.14
N ALA A 255 15.23 2.66 -15.95
CA ALA A 255 16.00 2.53 -14.72
C ALA A 255 16.44 1.08 -14.46
N ASP A 256 17.72 0.92 -14.17
CA ASP A 256 18.34 -0.34 -13.76
C ASP A 256 18.20 -0.56 -12.24
N LEU A 257 18.22 -1.81 -11.77
CA LEU A 257 18.14 -2.12 -10.34
C LEU A 257 19.20 -1.41 -9.47
N PRO A 258 20.49 -1.30 -9.89
CA PRO A 258 21.51 -0.61 -9.10
C PRO A 258 21.20 0.87 -8.82
N SER A 259 20.65 1.60 -9.79
CA SER A 259 20.26 3.00 -9.56
C SER A 259 19.10 3.14 -8.57
N LEU A 260 18.28 2.09 -8.41
CA LEU A 260 17.20 2.08 -7.42
C LEU A 260 17.69 1.81 -6.00
N ALA A 261 18.71 0.96 -5.86
CA ALA A 261 19.18 0.47 -4.58
C ALA A 261 19.91 1.54 -3.75
N SER A 262 20.81 2.27 -4.39
CA SER A 262 21.69 3.25 -3.75
C SER A 262 20.95 4.34 -2.96
N PRO A 263 19.89 4.97 -3.50
CA PRO A 263 19.08 5.96 -2.77
C PRO A 263 18.49 5.43 -1.45
N PHE A 264 18.07 4.16 -1.41
CA PHE A 264 17.44 3.58 -0.22
C PHE A 264 18.42 3.15 0.85
N ALA A 265 19.62 2.68 0.46
CA ALA A 265 20.59 2.07 1.37
C ALA A 265 20.84 2.91 2.63
N THR A 266 21.32 4.14 2.45
CA THR A 266 21.64 5.03 3.56
C THR A 266 20.41 5.37 4.40
N SER A 267 19.24 5.47 3.76
CA SER A 267 18.01 5.83 4.46
C SER A 267 17.48 4.68 5.32
N LEU A 268 17.55 3.45 4.82
CA LEU A 268 17.07 2.24 5.49
C LEU A 268 18.01 1.76 6.60
N GLU A 269 19.32 1.93 6.44
CA GLU A 269 20.32 1.52 7.45
C GLU A 269 20.05 2.13 8.83
N ARG A 270 19.50 3.36 8.87
CA ARG A 270 19.07 4.02 10.12
C ARG A 270 17.99 3.27 10.89
N PHE A 271 17.17 2.48 10.19
CA PHE A 271 16.10 1.67 10.79
C PHE A 271 16.52 0.20 10.99
N SER A 272 17.81 -0.12 10.85
CA SER A 272 18.34 -1.50 10.93
C SER A 272 17.98 -2.25 12.21
N SER A 273 17.84 -1.52 13.33
CA SER A 273 17.52 -2.09 14.64
C SER A 273 16.02 -2.11 14.97
N THR A 274 15.21 -1.29 14.31
CA THR A 274 13.80 -1.08 14.65
C THR A 274 12.85 -1.69 13.64
N LEU A 275 13.27 -1.81 12.38
CA LEU A 275 12.41 -2.25 11.30
C LEU A 275 12.22 -3.76 11.31
N HIS A 276 10.99 -4.19 11.62
CA HIS A 276 10.63 -5.60 11.71
C HIS A 276 9.92 -6.10 10.46
N THR A 277 9.15 -5.24 9.79
CA THR A 277 8.41 -5.59 8.58
C THR A 277 8.74 -4.64 7.44
N LEU A 278 9.24 -5.20 6.34
CA LEU A 278 9.47 -4.47 5.09
C LEU A 278 8.66 -5.11 3.96
N VAL A 279 7.79 -4.30 3.34
CA VAL A 279 7.04 -4.69 2.14
C VAL A 279 7.42 -3.76 1.00
N LEU A 280 8.15 -4.27 0.03
CA LEU A 280 8.67 -3.55 -1.13
C LEU A 280 7.96 -4.04 -2.39
N THR A 281 7.13 -3.20 -3.01
CA THR A 281 6.50 -3.46 -4.31
C THR A 281 7.08 -2.49 -5.32
N ILE A 282 7.76 -2.99 -6.35
CA ILE A 282 8.38 -2.16 -7.39
C ILE A 282 7.68 -2.42 -8.71
N ASN A 283 7.14 -1.35 -9.30
CA ASN A 283 6.40 -1.38 -10.55
C ASN A 283 7.18 -0.60 -11.62
N TRP A 284 7.68 -1.29 -12.65
CA TRP A 284 8.26 -0.63 -13.82
C TRP A 284 7.15 -0.11 -14.72
N HIS A 285 7.14 1.20 -14.98
CA HIS A 285 6.08 1.84 -15.76
C HIS A 285 6.37 1.70 -17.27
N GLY A 286 5.61 0.84 -17.97
CA GLY A 286 5.64 0.74 -19.42
C GLY A 286 4.24 0.42 -19.95
N ARG A 287 3.51 1.45 -20.42
CA ARG A 287 2.20 1.24 -21.03
C ARG A 287 2.41 0.50 -22.36
N ASN A 288 1.94 -0.74 -22.42
CA ASN A 288 1.58 -1.47 -23.63
C ASN A 288 2.62 -1.45 -24.75
N THR A 289 3.47 -2.49 -24.79
CA THR A 289 3.85 -3.32 -25.95
C THR A 289 5.26 -3.88 -25.72
N GLU A 290 5.36 -5.20 -25.68
CA GLU A 290 6.58 -5.98 -25.94
C GLU A 290 7.84 -5.43 -25.25
N ILE A 291 7.86 -5.45 -23.91
CA ILE A 291 9.09 -5.12 -23.19
C ILE A 291 10.03 -6.32 -23.34
N PRO A 292 11.21 -6.19 -23.99
CA PRO A 292 12.21 -7.23 -23.94
C PRO A 292 12.58 -7.48 -22.47
N THR A 293 12.37 -8.71 -22.02
CA THR A 293 12.57 -9.16 -20.65
C THR A 293 14.07 -9.21 -20.36
N ILE A 294 14.71 -8.07 -20.09
CA ILE A 294 16.09 -8.04 -19.62
C ILE A 294 16.09 -8.66 -18.22
N ILE A 295 16.73 -9.81 -18.07
CA ILE A 295 16.91 -10.46 -16.78
C ILE A 295 18.05 -9.74 -16.03
N GLN A 296 17.77 -9.21 -14.85
CA GLN A 296 18.75 -8.49 -14.02
C GLN A 296 19.12 -9.28 -12.76
N PRO A 297 20.36 -9.14 -12.24
CA PRO A 297 20.71 -9.70 -10.93
C PRO A 297 19.86 -9.04 -9.84
N LEU A 298 19.35 -9.84 -8.89
CA LEU A 298 18.61 -9.31 -7.74
C LEU A 298 19.53 -8.68 -6.68
N ALA A 299 20.81 -9.11 -6.62
CA ALA A 299 21.78 -8.69 -5.62
C ALA A 299 21.83 -7.17 -5.36
N PRO A 300 21.87 -6.29 -6.39
CA PRO A 300 21.91 -4.84 -6.16
C PRO A 300 20.73 -4.34 -5.33
N LEU A 301 19.53 -4.94 -5.47
CA LEU A 301 18.36 -4.56 -4.67
C LEU A 301 18.46 -5.06 -3.21
N LEU A 302 19.12 -6.20 -2.98
CA LEU A 302 19.21 -6.86 -1.68
C LEU A 302 20.35 -6.30 -0.82
N ASP A 303 21.47 -5.90 -1.43
CA ASP A 303 22.65 -5.40 -0.71
C ASP A 303 22.31 -4.30 0.31
N PRO A 304 21.48 -3.28 -0.03
CA PRO A 304 21.00 -2.27 0.92
C PRO A 304 20.19 -2.81 2.11
N LEU A 305 19.60 -3.99 1.98
CA LEU A 305 18.66 -4.58 2.95
C LEU A 305 19.36 -5.55 3.92
N PHE A 306 20.56 -6.03 3.60
CA PHE A 306 21.32 -6.93 4.46
C PHE A 306 21.63 -6.38 5.87
N PRO A 307 21.89 -5.08 6.06
CA PRO A 307 22.06 -4.51 7.41
C PRO A 307 20.80 -4.57 8.30
N LEU A 308 19.62 -4.85 7.74
CA LEU A 308 18.34 -4.86 8.48
C LEU A 308 18.15 -6.17 9.27
N HIS A 309 19.03 -6.43 10.24
CA HIS A 309 19.07 -7.68 11.01
C HIS A 309 17.84 -7.91 11.91
N ALA A 310 17.06 -6.87 12.20
CA ALA A 310 15.81 -6.96 12.96
C ALA A 310 14.62 -7.48 12.15
N LEU A 311 14.75 -7.67 10.82
CA LEU A 311 13.65 -8.10 9.97
C LEU A 311 13.08 -9.45 10.39
N VAL A 312 11.76 -9.45 10.53
CA VAL A 312 10.90 -10.62 10.80
C VAL A 312 10.10 -10.96 9.54
N VAL A 313 9.62 -9.95 8.82
CA VAL A 313 8.87 -10.11 7.57
C VAL A 313 9.50 -9.27 6.47
N LEU A 314 9.85 -9.92 5.36
CA LEU A 314 10.33 -9.28 4.14
C LEU A 314 9.50 -9.78 2.96
N GLU A 315 8.77 -8.86 2.32
CA GLU A 315 8.06 -9.11 1.07
C GLU A 315 8.62 -8.19 -0.03
N ILE A 316 9.16 -8.76 -1.10
CA ILE A 316 9.60 -8.05 -2.30
C ILE A 316 8.72 -8.51 -3.46
N ARG A 317 8.05 -7.58 -4.12
CA ARG A 317 7.18 -7.81 -5.28
C ARG A 317 7.67 -6.97 -6.44
N LEU A 318 7.99 -7.61 -7.55
CA LEU A 318 8.50 -6.98 -8.75
C LEU A 318 7.45 -7.13 -9.86
N ARG A 319 7.21 -6.05 -10.61
CA ARG A 319 6.31 -6.04 -11.78
C ARG A 319 6.98 -5.34 -12.95
N GLY A 320 6.99 -5.99 -14.11
CA GLY A 320 7.62 -5.45 -15.33
C GLY A 320 9.14 -5.60 -15.41
N VAL A 321 9.77 -6.38 -14.54
CA VAL A 321 11.18 -6.78 -14.64
C VAL A 321 11.34 -8.23 -14.22
N SER A 322 12.19 -8.98 -14.92
CA SER A 322 12.59 -10.31 -14.47
C SER A 322 13.95 -10.25 -13.80
N VAL A 323 14.07 -10.98 -12.69
CA VAL A 323 15.29 -11.04 -11.90
C VAL A 323 15.76 -12.47 -11.77
N TYR A 324 17.06 -12.64 -11.60
CA TYR A 324 17.65 -13.91 -11.18
C TYR A 324 18.27 -13.77 -9.79
N VAL A 325 18.26 -14.88 -9.07
CA VAL A 325 18.86 -15.02 -7.73
C VAL A 325 19.98 -16.04 -7.86
N SER A 326 21.17 -15.71 -7.40
CA SER A 326 22.31 -16.63 -7.38
C SER A 326 22.36 -17.43 -6.07
N THR A 327 23.16 -18.50 -6.03
CA THR A 327 23.45 -19.22 -4.78
C THR A 327 24.02 -18.29 -3.71
N GLN A 328 24.92 -17.37 -4.09
CA GLN A 328 25.52 -16.41 -3.16
C GLN A 328 24.45 -15.51 -2.52
N ASP A 329 23.46 -15.07 -3.30
CA ASP A 329 22.38 -14.24 -2.79
C ASP A 329 21.56 -14.97 -1.73
N LEU A 330 21.23 -16.26 -1.94
CA LEU A 330 20.51 -17.07 -0.96
C LEU A 330 21.27 -17.19 0.36
N TRP A 331 22.58 -17.42 0.30
CA TRP A 331 23.43 -17.47 1.49
C TRP A 331 23.52 -16.12 2.20
N SER A 332 23.68 -15.03 1.46
CA SER A 332 23.71 -13.67 2.02
C SER A 332 22.38 -13.32 2.69
N MET A 333 21.24 -13.63 2.06
CA MET A 333 19.90 -13.41 2.62
C MET A 333 19.72 -14.18 3.94
N ALA A 334 20.00 -15.49 3.94
CA ALA A 334 19.80 -16.31 5.12
C ALA A 334 20.68 -15.87 6.31
N ARG A 335 21.94 -15.49 6.05
CA ARG A 335 22.85 -15.00 7.08
C ARG A 335 22.48 -13.62 7.62
N SER A 336 21.95 -12.76 6.76
CA SER A 336 21.64 -11.37 7.11
C SER A 336 20.38 -11.25 7.95
N TRP A 337 19.41 -12.17 7.80
CA TRP A 337 18.11 -12.08 8.48
C TRP A 337 17.80 -13.35 9.30
N PRO A 338 18.57 -13.62 10.38
CA PRO A 338 18.40 -14.85 11.16
C PRO A 338 17.05 -14.94 11.90
N ARG A 339 16.36 -13.81 12.07
CA ARG A 339 15.06 -13.70 12.75
C ARG A 339 13.85 -13.79 11.80
N ILE A 340 14.09 -13.92 10.50
CA ILE A 340 13.02 -13.88 9.51
C ILE A 340 12.06 -15.06 9.72
N THR A 341 10.76 -14.77 9.79
CA THR A 341 9.68 -15.76 9.83
C THR A 341 8.99 -15.89 8.48
N ARG A 342 8.94 -14.80 7.71
CA ARG A 342 8.38 -14.80 6.36
C ARG A 342 9.29 -14.04 5.39
N LEU A 343 9.83 -14.77 4.42
CA LEU A 343 10.58 -14.23 3.30
C LEU A 343 9.84 -14.52 2.00
N GLU A 344 9.48 -13.47 1.28
CA GLU A 344 8.75 -13.57 0.02
C GLU A 344 9.40 -12.67 -1.03
N ILE A 345 9.86 -13.25 -2.12
CA ILE A 345 10.35 -12.55 -3.31
C ILE A 345 9.52 -13.07 -4.47
N ARG A 346 8.70 -12.20 -5.07
CA ARG A 346 7.82 -12.53 -6.19
C ARG A 346 8.06 -11.57 -7.35
N ASP A 347 8.28 -12.10 -8.54
CA ASP A 347 8.02 -11.42 -9.81
C ASP A 347 6.59 -11.77 -10.23
N GLU A 348 5.67 -10.81 -10.19
CA GLU A 348 4.25 -11.07 -10.48
C GLU A 348 3.95 -11.20 -11.98
N GLU A 349 4.87 -10.74 -12.85
CA GLU A 349 4.67 -10.67 -14.30
C GLU A 349 5.73 -11.41 -15.09
N ALA A 350 6.53 -12.26 -14.45
CA ALA A 350 7.55 -13.09 -15.10
C ALA A 350 6.97 -13.79 -16.34
N LEU A 351 7.35 -13.29 -17.53
CA LEU A 351 7.12 -13.88 -18.85
C LEU A 351 8.51 -14.15 -19.44
N ILE A 352 9.19 -15.18 -18.94
CA ILE A 352 10.45 -15.68 -19.52
C ILE A 352 10.11 -16.48 -20.79
N GLU A 353 9.90 -15.77 -21.90
CA GLU A 353 9.66 -16.44 -23.20
C GLU A 353 10.90 -17.21 -23.69
N GLN A 354 12.08 -16.95 -23.12
CA GLN A 354 13.35 -17.56 -23.50
C GLN A 354 13.91 -18.49 -22.41
N GLU A 355 13.70 -19.80 -22.56
CA GLU A 355 14.23 -20.83 -21.64
C GLU A 355 15.76 -20.79 -21.51
N ASP A 356 16.48 -20.35 -22.54
CA ASP A 356 17.94 -20.41 -22.61
C ASP A 356 18.66 -19.42 -21.67
N GLN A 357 17.94 -18.45 -21.08
CA GLN A 357 18.53 -17.46 -20.18
C GLN A 357 18.22 -17.74 -18.69
N VAL A 358 17.56 -18.85 -18.40
CA VAL A 358 17.18 -19.18 -17.02
C VAL A 358 18.42 -19.60 -16.23
N THR A 359 18.85 -18.75 -15.30
CA THR A 359 19.88 -19.11 -14.32
C THR A 359 19.28 -20.09 -13.33
N THR A 360 19.85 -21.29 -13.25
CA THR A 360 19.44 -22.30 -12.28
C THR A 360 20.29 -22.24 -11.02
N VAL A 361 19.69 -22.57 -9.88
CA VAL A 361 20.32 -22.56 -8.57
C VAL A 361 20.30 -23.97 -7.98
N GLU A 362 21.42 -24.40 -7.41
CA GLU A 362 21.48 -25.71 -6.77
C GLU A 362 20.53 -25.77 -5.57
N VAL A 363 19.74 -26.85 -5.48
CA VAL A 363 18.75 -27.04 -4.39
C VAL A 363 19.38 -27.00 -3.00
N THR A 364 20.64 -27.42 -2.87
CA THR A 364 21.43 -27.35 -1.63
C THR A 364 21.63 -25.93 -1.11
N SER A 365 21.48 -24.91 -1.97
CA SER A 365 21.54 -23.50 -1.55
C SER A 365 20.43 -23.15 -0.56
N LEU A 366 19.30 -23.88 -0.57
CA LEU A 366 18.21 -23.70 0.40
C LEU A 366 18.60 -24.12 1.82
N LEU A 367 19.66 -24.93 1.99
CA LEU A 367 20.18 -25.28 3.32
C LEU A 367 20.61 -24.04 4.11
N ALA A 368 21.00 -22.96 3.41
CA ALA A 368 21.34 -21.70 4.06
C ALA A 368 20.23 -21.22 5.00
N PHE A 369 18.97 -21.29 4.57
CA PHE A 369 17.82 -20.90 5.38
C PHE A 369 17.56 -21.87 6.53
N ALA A 370 17.72 -23.18 6.30
CA ALA A 370 17.60 -24.17 7.37
C ALA A 370 18.65 -23.96 8.49
N MET A 371 19.86 -23.53 8.10
CA MET A 371 20.97 -23.32 9.02
C MET A 371 20.89 -21.98 9.76
N HIS A 372 20.47 -20.92 9.08
CA HIS A 372 20.59 -19.55 9.60
C HIS A 372 19.25 -18.93 10.03
N CYS A 373 18.10 -19.47 9.61
CA CYS A 373 16.77 -18.92 9.88
C CYS A 373 15.89 -19.95 10.61
N PRO A 374 16.16 -20.26 11.90
CA PRO A 374 15.45 -21.31 12.63
C PRO A 374 13.95 -21.02 12.85
N SER A 375 13.55 -19.75 12.76
CA SER A 375 12.17 -19.29 12.93
C SER A 375 11.40 -19.15 11.61
N LEU A 376 12.00 -19.51 10.47
CA LEU A 376 11.39 -19.33 9.16
C LEU A 376 10.16 -20.24 9.01
N GLU A 377 8.98 -19.63 8.84
CA GLU A 377 7.69 -20.31 8.66
C GLU A 377 7.26 -20.34 7.18
N GLN A 378 7.58 -19.30 6.42
CA GLN A 378 7.19 -19.17 5.02
C GLN A 378 8.36 -18.67 4.17
N LEU A 379 8.73 -19.45 3.16
CA LEU A 379 9.72 -19.11 2.15
C LEU A 379 9.09 -19.16 0.76
N VAL A 380 9.02 -18.02 0.09
CA VAL A 380 8.53 -17.90 -1.28
C VAL A 380 9.62 -17.23 -2.11
N LEU A 381 10.18 -17.94 -3.08
CA LEU A 381 11.21 -17.43 -3.98
C LEU A 381 10.74 -17.70 -5.41
N TYR A 382 10.16 -16.67 -6.04
CA TYR A 382 9.52 -16.79 -7.34
C TYR A 382 9.91 -15.61 -8.26
N PRO A 383 10.47 -15.87 -9.45
CA PRO A 383 10.98 -17.13 -9.93
C PRO A 383 12.33 -17.48 -9.26
N LEU A 384 12.43 -18.67 -8.70
CA LEU A 384 13.71 -19.32 -8.38
C LEU A 384 13.71 -20.68 -9.04
N TYR A 385 14.69 -20.94 -9.88
CA TYR A 385 14.74 -22.13 -10.72
C TYR A 385 15.74 -23.15 -10.16
N LEU A 386 15.23 -24.18 -9.48
CA LEU A 386 16.09 -25.15 -8.81
C LEU A 386 16.60 -26.24 -9.76
N THR A 387 17.87 -26.63 -9.59
CA THR A 387 18.50 -27.76 -10.29
C THR A 387 19.10 -28.77 -9.31
N ALA A 388 19.04 -30.06 -9.68
CA ALA A 388 19.67 -31.17 -8.97
C ALA A 388 21.02 -31.59 -9.59
N ALA A 389 21.52 -30.88 -10.59
CA ALA A 389 22.56 -31.37 -11.50
C ALA A 389 23.87 -31.87 -10.85
N ASN A 390 24.21 -31.36 -9.66
CA ASN A 390 25.46 -31.70 -8.98
C ASN A 390 25.25 -32.36 -7.61
N CYS A 391 24.02 -32.69 -7.24
CA CYS A 391 23.72 -33.21 -5.91
C CYS A 391 23.46 -34.71 -5.97
N ALA A 392 24.25 -35.48 -5.21
CA ALA A 392 23.96 -36.89 -4.90
C ALA A 392 22.77 -36.95 -3.91
N LEU A 393 21.59 -36.50 -4.35
CA LEU A 393 20.40 -36.37 -3.50
C LEU A 393 19.94 -37.71 -2.93
N GLU A 394 20.23 -38.81 -3.64
CA GLU A 394 19.86 -40.16 -3.21
C GLU A 394 20.56 -40.60 -1.91
N SER A 395 21.75 -40.06 -1.63
CA SER A 395 22.52 -40.40 -0.42
C SER A 395 22.50 -39.28 0.63
N TRP A 396 21.84 -38.16 0.36
CA TRP A 396 21.80 -37.05 1.30
C TRP A 396 21.00 -37.45 2.54
N ARG A 397 21.63 -37.26 3.71
CA ARG A 397 20.96 -37.36 5.00
C ARG A 397 21.17 -36.04 5.73
N PRO A 398 20.10 -35.39 6.23
CA PRO A 398 20.27 -34.23 7.09
C PRO A 398 21.09 -34.65 8.30
N SER A 399 22.14 -33.91 8.63
CA SER A 399 22.67 -33.99 9.98
C SER A 399 21.59 -33.47 10.94
N ASP A 400 21.53 -34.00 12.17
CA ASP A 400 20.51 -33.61 13.16
C ASP A 400 20.49 -32.10 13.45
N SER A 401 21.54 -31.36 13.04
CA SER A 401 21.69 -29.92 13.20
C SER A 401 21.13 -29.05 12.06
N VAL A 402 20.71 -29.63 10.93
CA VAL A 402 20.28 -28.87 9.73
C VAL A 402 18.83 -29.20 9.39
N SER A 403 17.92 -28.71 10.21
CA SER A 403 16.49 -28.75 9.91
C SER A 403 15.87 -27.41 10.29
N ALA A 404 14.99 -26.88 9.43
CA ALA A 404 14.09 -25.80 9.77
C ALA A 404 12.69 -26.38 10.02
N PRO A 405 12.43 -26.95 11.22
CA PRO A 405 11.17 -27.62 11.51
C PRO A 405 9.99 -26.65 11.51
N GLN A 406 10.23 -25.33 11.61
CA GLN A 406 9.16 -24.34 11.60
C GLN A 406 8.66 -24.01 10.20
N LEU A 407 9.38 -24.39 9.14
CA LEU A 407 8.95 -24.07 7.77
C LEU A 407 7.65 -24.81 7.44
N ARG A 408 6.58 -24.07 7.18
CA ARG A 408 5.24 -24.58 6.84
C ARG A 408 4.90 -24.43 5.38
N ARG A 409 5.52 -23.48 4.68
CA ARG A 409 5.27 -23.22 3.26
C ARG A 409 6.58 -22.94 2.55
N LEU A 410 6.87 -23.74 1.52
CA LEU A 410 7.97 -23.53 0.59
C LEU A 410 7.39 -23.42 -0.83
N GLU A 411 7.54 -22.25 -1.44
CA GLU A 411 7.09 -21.98 -2.81
C GLU A 411 8.29 -21.61 -3.68
N VAL A 412 8.58 -22.45 -4.68
CA VAL A 412 9.73 -22.33 -5.59
C VAL A 412 9.34 -22.79 -6.99
N SER A 413 10.08 -22.34 -8.00
CA SER A 413 9.94 -22.84 -9.38
C SER A 413 10.93 -23.99 -9.64
N VAL A 414 10.52 -24.94 -10.49
CA VAL A 414 11.37 -26.04 -10.92
C VAL A 414 11.43 -26.03 -12.43
N VAL A 415 12.64 -25.95 -12.99
CA VAL A 415 12.84 -26.04 -14.44
C VAL A 415 12.97 -27.51 -14.80
N PRO A 416 12.10 -28.05 -15.66
CA PRO A 416 12.36 -29.34 -16.26
C PRO A 416 13.60 -29.23 -17.17
N ARG A 417 14.51 -30.20 -17.13
CA ARG A 417 15.60 -30.21 -18.13
C ARG A 417 15.02 -30.31 -19.55
N GLN A 418 15.74 -29.83 -20.55
CA GLN A 418 15.34 -30.03 -21.94
C GLN A 418 15.07 -31.52 -22.20
N GLY A 419 13.83 -31.83 -22.63
CA GLY A 419 13.37 -33.21 -22.86
C GLY A 419 12.81 -33.95 -21.63
N GLU A 420 12.89 -33.41 -20.42
CA GLU A 420 12.25 -34.01 -19.24
C GLU A 420 10.75 -33.72 -19.22
N VAL A 421 9.97 -34.76 -18.88
CA VAL A 421 8.54 -34.63 -18.63
C VAL A 421 8.33 -33.79 -17.39
N PHE A 422 7.44 -32.79 -17.48
CA PHE A 422 7.07 -31.95 -16.34
C PHE A 422 6.69 -32.83 -15.14
N GLY A 423 7.37 -32.65 -14.02
CA GLY A 423 7.18 -33.44 -12.79
C GLY A 423 8.34 -34.38 -12.45
N GLN A 424 9.16 -34.84 -13.41
CA GLN A 424 10.31 -35.70 -13.08
C GLN A 424 11.32 -34.99 -12.16
N SER A 425 11.64 -33.74 -12.47
CA SER A 425 12.57 -32.96 -11.63
C SER A 425 11.97 -32.66 -10.25
N GLN A 426 10.64 -32.53 -10.13
CA GLN A 426 9.97 -32.41 -8.82
C GLN A 426 10.12 -33.68 -8.00
N ILE A 427 9.95 -34.86 -8.62
CA ILE A 427 10.13 -36.16 -7.98
C ILE A 427 11.57 -36.31 -7.47
N GLN A 428 12.58 -35.86 -8.22
CA GLN A 428 13.98 -35.94 -7.82
C GLN A 428 14.32 -35.00 -6.65
N LEU A 429 13.75 -33.79 -6.61
CA LEU A 429 14.04 -32.80 -5.57
C LEU A 429 13.29 -33.07 -4.27
N ARG A 430 12.13 -33.74 -4.34
CA ARG A 430 11.22 -33.93 -3.22
C ARG A 430 11.85 -34.61 -1.99
N PRO A 431 12.60 -35.73 -2.10
CA PRO A 431 13.20 -36.38 -0.92
C PRO A 431 14.12 -35.45 -0.14
N PHE A 432 14.91 -34.63 -0.85
CA PHE A 432 15.80 -33.66 -0.24
C PHE A 432 15.05 -32.55 0.48
N LEU A 433 14.01 -32.00 -0.16
CA LEU A 433 13.21 -30.91 0.41
C LEU A 433 12.40 -31.40 1.61
N GLU A 434 11.81 -32.59 1.56
CA GLU A 434 11.10 -33.19 2.70
C GLU A 434 12.05 -33.52 3.84
N ALA A 435 13.27 -33.98 3.56
CA ALA A 435 14.25 -34.24 4.61
C ALA A 435 14.79 -32.95 5.25
N THR A 436 14.97 -31.88 4.48
CA THR A 436 15.43 -30.57 4.99
C THR A 436 14.32 -29.81 5.72
N PHE A 437 13.09 -29.85 5.18
CA PHE A 437 11.92 -29.10 5.60
C PHE A 437 10.71 -30.03 5.81
N PRO A 438 10.73 -30.90 6.83
CA PRO A 438 9.76 -31.98 6.99
C PRO A 438 8.31 -31.55 7.17
N ASN A 439 8.09 -30.31 7.61
CA ASN A 439 6.75 -29.76 7.86
C ASN A 439 6.27 -28.81 6.74
N ALA A 440 7.06 -28.59 5.70
CA ALA A 440 6.75 -27.61 4.68
C ALA A 440 5.79 -28.19 3.63
N ALA A 441 4.66 -27.50 3.41
CA ALA A 441 3.86 -27.70 2.21
C ALA A 441 4.66 -27.20 1.00
N LEU A 442 5.07 -28.14 0.13
CA LEU A 442 5.78 -27.85 -1.11
C LEU A 442 4.79 -27.39 -2.18
N VAL A 443 4.89 -26.12 -2.58
CA VAL A 443 4.10 -25.54 -3.67
C VAL A 443 5.01 -25.29 -4.85
N TYR A 444 4.89 -26.11 -5.88
CA TYR A 444 5.59 -25.91 -7.14
C TYR A 444 4.72 -25.05 -8.07
N SER A 445 5.18 -23.86 -8.42
CA SER A 445 4.51 -23.04 -9.42
C SER A 445 4.71 -23.64 -10.82
N ALA A 446 3.64 -24.20 -11.38
CA ALA A 446 3.63 -24.77 -12.73
C ALA A 446 3.61 -23.67 -13.79
N TRP A 447 4.79 -23.11 -14.06
CA TRP A 447 4.98 -21.99 -15.00
C TRP A 447 4.53 -22.32 -16.43
N ARG A 448 4.62 -23.59 -16.86
CA ARG A 448 4.30 -24.02 -18.24
C ARG A 448 2.81 -24.12 -18.57
N ALA A 449 1.89 -24.21 -17.61
CA ALA A 449 0.48 -24.49 -17.93
C ALA A 449 -0.23 -23.32 -18.65
N LEU A 450 0.21 -22.08 -18.45
CA LEU A 450 -0.44 -20.89 -19.03
C LEU A 450 0.15 -20.43 -20.38
N LEU A 451 1.42 -20.73 -20.65
CA LEU A 451 2.08 -20.35 -21.91
C LEU A 451 1.79 -21.34 -23.04
N VAL A 452 1.68 -22.64 -22.73
CA VAL A 452 1.33 -23.64 -23.75
C VAL A 452 -0.12 -23.46 -24.24
N SER A 453 -1.04 -22.95 -23.41
CA SER A 453 -2.41 -22.64 -23.86
C SER A 453 -2.54 -21.36 -24.69
N ARG A 454 -1.48 -20.55 -24.81
CA ARG A 454 -1.48 -19.29 -25.58
C ARG A 454 -0.71 -19.37 -26.91
N ARG A 455 0.03 -20.46 -27.17
CA ARG A 455 0.52 -20.74 -28.51
C ARG A 455 -0.64 -21.30 -29.34
N SER A 456 -1.08 -20.49 -30.30
CA SER A 456 -1.87 -20.77 -31.50
C SER A 456 -2.76 -22.04 -31.50
N PRO A 457 -4.10 -21.91 -31.62
CA PRO A 457 -5.00 -23.01 -32.01
C PRO A 457 -4.63 -23.69 -33.34
N ASP A 458 -3.78 -23.07 -34.17
CA ASP A 458 -3.48 -23.52 -35.54
C ASP A 458 -2.35 -24.56 -35.63
N GLU A 459 -1.68 -24.93 -34.52
CA GLU A 459 -0.63 -25.98 -34.51
C GLU A 459 -1.18 -27.42 -34.30
N PHE A 460 -2.51 -27.61 -34.32
CA PHE A 460 -3.18 -28.92 -34.17
C PHE A 460 -4.10 -29.31 -35.36
N LEU A 461 -3.85 -28.78 -36.56
CA LEU A 461 -4.51 -29.23 -37.80
C LEU A 461 -3.57 -29.96 -38.75
#